data_AF-A0A1J3JIR9-F1
#
_entry.id   AF-A0A1J3JIR9-F1
#
_cell.length_a   1.000
_cell.length_b   1.000
_cell.length_c   1.000
_cell.angle_alpha   90.00
_cell.angle_beta   90.00
_cell.angle_gamma   90.00
#
_symmetry.space_group_name_H-M   'P 1'
#
loop_
_entity.id
_entity.type
_entity.pdbx_description
1 polymer ?
#
loop_
_entity_poly.entity_id
_entity_poly.type
_entity_poly.pdbx_seq_one_letter_code
_entity_poly.pdbx_strand_id
1 'polypeptide(L)'
;RKRKLHNGIAHGKPKNQGITGIKPKRNHQNLAETRIGRRAGNLRVLNSYWINEDSTYKYFEVILVDPNHTAIRKDPRINWICKPVMKHREMRGLTSSGKRARGLHGKGVKFHKN
;
A
#
# COMPACT_ATOMS: atom_id res chain seq x y z
N ARG A 1 -2.20 -15.37 3.43
CA ARG A 1 -1.97 -14.83 4.79
C ARG A 1 -2.76 -15.66 5.78
N LYS A 2 -2.06 -16.41 6.64
CA LYS A 2 -2.68 -17.18 7.72
C LYS A 2 -3.49 -16.24 8.62
N ARG A 3 -4.72 -16.63 8.96
CA ARG A 3 -5.53 -15.89 9.94
C ARG A 3 -4.91 -16.05 11.33
N LYS A 4 -4.81 -14.94 12.07
CA LYS A 4 -4.24 -14.93 13.42
C LYS A 4 -5.33 -15.31 14.42
N LEU A 5 -5.39 -16.59 14.79
CA LEU A 5 -6.27 -17.12 15.82
C LEU A 5 -5.46 -17.93 16.81
N HIS A 6 -5.86 -17.88 18.08
CA HIS A 6 -5.29 -18.72 19.12
C HIS A 6 -5.51 -20.20 18.76
N ASN A 7 -4.43 -20.97 18.68
CA ASN A 7 -4.41 -22.38 18.27
C ASN A 7 -5.12 -22.70 16.94
N GLY A 8 -5.37 -21.68 16.10
CA GLY A 8 -6.15 -21.85 14.88
C GLY A 8 -7.65 -22.07 15.09
N ILE A 9 -8.16 -22.00 16.32
CA ILE A 9 -9.56 -22.32 16.61
C ILE A 9 -10.46 -21.16 16.18
N ALA A 10 -11.42 -21.47 15.30
CA ALA A 10 -12.37 -20.51 14.75
C ALA A 10 -13.80 -20.90 15.14
N HIS A 11 -14.42 -20.12 16.01
CA HIS A 11 -15.81 -20.32 16.40
C HIS A 11 -16.79 -19.73 15.37
N GLY A 12 -18.07 -20.15 15.44
CA GLY A 12 -19.14 -19.68 14.58
C GLY A 12 -19.36 -20.53 13.32
N LYS A 13 -20.04 -19.94 12.32
CA LYS A 13 -20.51 -20.66 11.12
C LYS A 13 -19.34 -21.26 10.31
N PRO A 14 -19.50 -22.47 9.72
CA PRO A 14 -18.44 -23.15 8.96
C PRO A 14 -17.78 -22.29 7.86
N LYS A 15 -18.54 -21.42 7.18
CA LYS A 15 -18.01 -20.50 6.15
C LYS A 15 -16.87 -19.60 6.65
N ASN A 16 -16.82 -19.31 7.95
CA ASN A 16 -15.83 -18.43 8.57
C ASN A 16 -14.69 -19.20 9.24
N GLN A 17 -14.59 -20.52 9.10
CA GLN A 17 -13.60 -21.33 9.83
C GLN A 17 -12.22 -21.40 9.15
N GLY A 18 -12.10 -21.00 7.87
CA GLY A 18 -10.83 -21.05 7.13
C GLY A 18 -9.65 -20.33 7.81
N ILE A 19 -8.50 -20.98 7.88
CA ILE A 19 -7.28 -20.45 8.55
C ILE A 19 -6.18 -20.17 7.52
N THR A 20 -5.85 -21.19 6.73
CA THR A 20 -4.93 -21.16 5.59
C THR A 20 -5.72 -20.83 4.30
N GLY A 21 -5.04 -20.63 3.17
CA GLY A 21 -5.70 -20.32 1.88
C GLY A 21 -6.19 -18.87 1.70
N ILE A 22 -6.50 -18.15 2.78
CA ILE A 22 -6.94 -16.74 2.71
C ILE A 22 -5.84 -15.86 2.09
N LYS A 23 -6.20 -15.09 1.06
CA LYS A 23 -5.28 -14.15 0.38
C LYS A 23 -5.48 -12.72 0.91
N PRO A 24 -4.41 -11.93 1.09
CA PRO A 24 -4.54 -10.53 1.51
C PRO A 24 -5.21 -9.69 0.43
N LYS A 25 -6.08 -8.74 0.83
CA LYS A 25 -6.72 -7.79 -0.10
C LYS A 25 -5.73 -6.77 -0.70
N ARG A 26 -4.67 -6.42 0.04
CA ARG A 26 -3.60 -5.52 -0.42
C ARG A 26 -2.52 -6.33 -1.12
N ASN A 27 -1.95 -5.77 -2.19
CA ASN A 27 -0.80 -6.36 -2.88
C ASN A 27 0.50 -6.20 -2.06
N HIS A 28 1.54 -6.97 -2.39
CA HIS A 28 2.83 -6.94 -1.71
C HIS A 28 3.55 -5.59 -1.84
N GLN A 29 3.41 -4.94 -3.00
CA GLN A 29 4.00 -3.62 -3.26
C GLN A 29 3.42 -2.54 -2.32
N ASN A 30 2.11 -2.47 -2.14
CA ASN A 30 1.48 -1.54 -1.19
C ASN A 30 1.86 -1.87 0.26
N LEU A 31 2.07 -3.14 0.59
CA LEU A 31 2.58 -3.54 1.90
C LEU A 31 4.02 -3.03 2.12
N ALA A 32 4.88 -3.09 1.09
CA ALA A 32 6.23 -2.54 1.13
C ALA A 32 6.20 -1.01 1.34
N GLU A 33 5.42 -0.29 0.54
CA GLU A 33 5.22 1.16 0.71
C GLU A 33 4.74 1.52 2.12
N THR A 34 3.76 0.78 2.64
CA THR A 34 3.22 1.01 4.00
C THR A 34 4.27 0.78 5.08
N ARG A 35 5.12 -0.25 4.92
CA ARG A 35 6.20 -0.54 5.88
C ARG A 35 7.23 0.59 5.90
N ILE A 36 7.64 1.07 4.72
CA ILE A 36 8.58 2.19 4.59
C ILE A 36 7.97 3.49 5.10
N GLY A 37 6.72 3.82 4.78
CA GLY A 37 6.04 5.02 5.28
C GLY A 37 5.87 5.05 6.80
N ARG A 38 5.78 3.88 7.46
CA ARG A 38 5.82 3.78 8.94
C ARG A 38 7.21 4.00 9.51
N ARG A 39 8.25 3.48 8.84
CA ARG A 39 9.64 3.61 9.28
C ARG A 39 10.16 5.04 9.08
N ALA A 40 9.84 5.66 7.95
CA ALA A 40 10.24 7.02 7.58
C ALA A 40 9.05 7.99 7.64
N GLY A 41 8.50 8.20 8.84
CA GLY A 41 7.27 8.98 9.03
C GLY A 41 7.39 10.48 8.72
N ASN A 42 8.60 11.04 8.74
CA ASN A 42 8.88 12.41 8.34
C ASN A 42 8.77 12.61 6.82
N LEU A 43 9.02 11.56 6.03
CA LEU A 43 9.03 11.60 4.57
C LEU A 43 7.63 11.35 3.98
N ARG A 44 7.52 11.48 2.65
CA ARG A 44 6.30 11.21 1.89
C ARG A 44 6.57 10.15 0.83
N VAL A 45 5.80 9.07 0.85
CA VAL A 45 5.85 8.04 -0.21
C VAL A 45 5.23 8.59 -1.49
N LEU A 46 6.03 8.66 -2.55
CA LEU A 46 5.58 9.06 -3.88
C LEU A 46 4.97 7.85 -4.60
N ASN A 47 5.81 6.83 -4.86
CA ASN A 47 5.45 5.58 -5.51
C ASN A 47 6.51 4.49 -5.22
N SER A 48 6.39 3.33 -5.84
CA SER A 48 7.37 2.24 -5.75
C SER A 48 7.46 1.45 -7.05
N TYR A 49 8.51 0.63 -7.21
CA TYR A 49 8.65 -0.33 -8.31
C TYR A 49 9.30 -1.64 -7.85
N TRP A 50 9.10 -2.70 -8.63
CA TRP A 50 9.70 -4.01 -8.40
C TRP A 50 11.16 -4.02 -8.86
N ILE A 51 12.03 -4.65 -8.07
CA ILE A 51 13.46 -4.76 -8.38
C ILE A 51 13.83 -6.21 -8.67
N ASN A 52 13.47 -7.11 -7.74
CA ASN A 52 13.86 -8.51 -7.79
C ASN A 52 12.91 -9.36 -6.94
N GLU A 53 12.96 -10.67 -7.11
CA GLU A 53 12.29 -11.64 -6.25
C GLU A 53 13.11 -12.91 -6.09
N ASP A 54 12.96 -13.55 -4.93
CA ASP A 54 13.46 -14.89 -4.66
C ASP A 54 12.30 -15.80 -4.25
N SER A 55 12.59 -17.04 -3.80
CA SER A 55 11.57 -18.00 -3.39
C SER A 55 10.72 -17.55 -2.20
N THR A 56 11.23 -16.64 -1.37
CA THR A 56 10.69 -16.27 -0.06
C THR A 56 10.19 -14.82 -0.02
N TYR A 57 10.87 -13.91 -0.73
CA TYR A 57 10.72 -12.48 -0.66
C TYR A 57 10.55 -11.84 -2.05
N LYS A 58 9.90 -10.69 -2.04
CA LYS A 58 9.83 -9.77 -3.18
C LYS A 58 10.40 -8.43 -2.77
N TYR A 59 11.30 -7.91 -3.58
CA TYR A 59 12.03 -6.67 -3.33
C TYR A 59 11.43 -5.53 -4.16
N PHE A 60 11.24 -4.39 -3.50
CA PHE A 60 10.67 -3.19 -4.11
C PHE A 60 11.50 -1.98 -3.68
N GLU A 61 11.71 -1.05 -4.61
CA GLU A 61 12.22 0.28 -4.29
C GLU A 61 11.06 1.23 -4.04
N VAL A 62 11.15 2.01 -2.97
CA VAL A 62 10.12 2.99 -2.59
C VAL A 62 10.71 4.39 -2.70
N ILE A 63 10.12 5.20 -3.57
CA ILE A 63 10.55 6.57 -3.80
C ILE A 63 9.93 7.46 -2.72
N LEU A 64 10.78 8.12 -1.95
CA LEU A 64 10.42 9.00 -0.85
C LEU A 64 10.80 10.44 -1.18
N VAL A 65 10.02 11.38 -0.65
CA VAL A 65 10.28 12.82 -0.78
C VAL A 65 10.26 13.46 0.60
N ASP A 66 11.23 14.33 0.88
CA ASP A 66 11.25 15.14 2.09
C ASP A 66 10.44 16.43 1.89
N PRO A 67 9.30 16.62 2.59
CA PRO A 67 8.49 17.83 2.47
C PRO A 67 9.10 19.06 3.18
N ASN A 68 10.13 18.88 4.01
CA ASN A 68 10.82 19.96 4.71
C ASN A 68 11.98 20.54 3.89
N HIS A 69 12.43 19.83 2.85
CA HIS A 69 13.53 20.29 2.00
C HIS A 69 13.11 21.47 1.11
N THR A 70 13.88 22.56 1.10
CA THR A 70 13.56 23.80 0.38
C THR A 70 13.40 23.60 -1.13
N ALA A 71 14.27 22.79 -1.75
CA ALA A 71 14.16 22.43 -3.17
C ALA A 71 12.79 21.82 -3.53
N ILE A 72 12.26 20.91 -2.71
CA ILE A 72 10.95 20.28 -2.93
C ILE A 72 9.81 21.29 -2.75
N ARG A 73 9.95 22.20 -1.79
CA ARG A 73 8.93 23.24 -1.52
C ARG A 73 8.87 24.29 -2.62
N LYS A 74 10.03 24.66 -3.18
CA LYS A 74 10.15 25.66 -4.26
C LYS A 74 9.79 25.10 -5.63
N ASP A 75 10.00 23.81 -5.88
CA ASP A 75 9.71 23.19 -7.19
C ASP A 75 8.18 23.03 -7.41
N PRO A 76 7.58 23.75 -8.39
CA PRO A 76 6.14 23.69 -8.67
C PRO A 76 5.65 22.33 -9.16
N ARG A 77 6.54 21.45 -9.66
CA ARG A 77 6.17 20.14 -10.20
C ARG A 77 5.81 19.14 -9.09
N ILE A 78 6.42 19.27 -7.92
CA ILE A 78 6.32 18.29 -6.82
C ILE A 78 5.80 18.88 -5.51
N ASN A 79 5.82 20.22 -5.33
CA ASN A 79 5.45 20.87 -4.07
C ASN A 79 4.04 20.50 -3.55
N TRP A 80 3.15 20.01 -4.41
CA TRP A 80 1.84 19.47 -4.02
C TRP A 80 1.95 18.38 -2.94
N ILE A 81 3.04 17.60 -2.92
CA ILE A 81 3.29 16.53 -1.94
C ILE A 81 3.57 17.07 -0.53
N CYS A 82 3.97 18.35 -0.41
CA CYS A 82 4.22 19.00 0.87
C CYS A 82 2.95 19.38 1.62
N LYS A 83 1.79 19.42 0.93
CA LYS A 83 0.51 19.79 1.55
C LYS A 83 0.14 18.78 2.66
N PRO A 84 -0.45 19.21 3.79
CA PRO A 84 -0.82 18.30 4.89
C PRO A 84 -1.74 17.14 4.45
N VAL A 85 -2.61 17.37 3.46
CA VAL A 85 -3.52 16.36 2.90
C VAL A 85 -2.79 15.20 2.19
N MET A 86 -1.51 15.36 1.87
CA MET A 86 -0.67 14.34 1.23
C MET A 86 0.10 13.49 2.24
N LYS A 87 -0.13 13.64 3.55
CA LYS A 87 0.40 12.73 4.58
C LYS A 87 -0.11 11.30 4.38
N HIS A 88 0.77 10.32 4.56
CA HIS A 88 0.44 8.88 4.57
C HIS A 88 -0.45 8.39 3.41
N ARG A 89 -0.09 8.76 2.18
CA ARG A 89 -0.80 8.33 0.95
C ARG A 89 -0.78 6.81 0.79
N GLU A 90 0.33 6.18 1.16
CA GLU A 90 0.55 4.73 1.15
C GLU A 90 -0.44 3.99 2.05
N MET A 91 -0.73 4.53 3.23
CA MET A 91 -1.65 3.89 4.20
C MET A 91 -3.12 4.00 3.77
N ARG A 92 -3.45 5.08 3.06
CA ARG A 92 -4.79 5.35 2.49
C ARG A 92 -4.99 4.71 1.10
N GLY A 93 -3.95 4.11 0.52
CA GLY A 93 -4.01 3.49 -0.79
C GLY A 93 -4.22 4.49 -1.94
N LEU A 94 -3.54 5.65 -1.86
CA LEU A 94 -3.54 6.69 -2.89
C LEU A 94 -2.33 6.62 -3.83
N THR A 95 -1.36 5.76 -3.52
CA THR A 95 -0.25 5.39 -4.42
C THR A 95 -0.75 4.55 -5.59
N SER A 96 0.07 4.36 -6.63
CA SER A 96 -0.33 3.57 -7.80
C SER A 96 -0.69 2.13 -7.41
N SER A 97 0.14 1.50 -6.57
CA SER A 97 -0.08 0.15 -6.06
C SER A 97 -1.37 0.06 -5.21
N GLY A 98 -1.67 1.09 -4.41
CA GLY A 98 -2.90 1.18 -3.62
C GLY A 98 -4.15 1.35 -4.48
N LYS A 99 -4.10 2.22 -5.50
CA LYS A 99 -5.18 2.41 -6.47
C LYS A 99 -5.48 1.11 -7.23
N ARG A 100 -4.45 0.35 -7.63
CA ARG A 100 -4.61 -0.96 -8.28
C ARG A 100 -5.35 -1.95 -7.39
N ALA A 101 -4.96 -2.07 -6.12
CA ALA A 101 -5.63 -2.95 -5.16
C ALA A 101 -7.10 -2.56 -4.88
N ARG A 102 -7.45 -1.29 -5.08
CA ARG A 102 -8.82 -0.77 -4.94
C ARG A 102 -9.66 -0.91 -6.20
N GLY A 103 -9.10 -1.41 -7.31
CA GLY A 103 -9.77 -1.49 -8.59
C GLY A 103 -9.93 -0.13 -9.29
N LEU A 104 -9.10 0.87 -8.97
CA LEU A 104 -9.21 2.24 -9.52
C LEU A 104 -8.35 2.48 -10.78
N HIS A 105 -7.81 1.42 -11.38
CA HIS A 105 -6.99 1.53 -12.60
C HIS A 105 -7.82 1.51 -13.89
N GLY A 106 -9.04 0.98 -13.86
CA GLY A 106 -9.93 1.03 -15.02
C GLY A 106 -11.21 1.81 -14.75
N LYS A 107 -12.02 1.94 -15.81
CA LYS A 107 -13.25 2.72 -15.87
C LYS A 107 -14.31 1.95 -16.67
N GLY A 108 -15.57 2.37 -16.56
CA GLY A 108 -16.69 1.75 -17.27
C GLY A 108 -17.40 0.66 -16.47
N VAL A 109 -18.30 -0.09 -17.13
CA VAL A 109 -19.26 -1.02 -16.50
C VAL A 109 -18.58 -2.04 -15.57
N LYS A 110 -17.41 -2.57 -15.96
CA LYS A 110 -16.64 -3.54 -15.14
C LYS A 110 -16.14 -2.99 -13.80
N PHE A 111 -16.15 -1.67 -13.63
CA PHE A 111 -15.70 -0.97 -12.42
C PHE A 111 -16.88 -0.33 -11.67
N HIS A 112 -18.09 -0.42 -12.22
CA HIS A 112 -19.32 -0.15 -11.49
C HIS A 112 -19.63 -1.35 -10.59
N LYS A 113 -20.07 -1.09 -9.36
CA LYS A 113 -20.33 -2.14 -8.37
C LYS A 113 -21.80 -2.59 -8.31
N ASN A 114 -22.66 -1.89 -9.04
CA ASN A 114 -24.10 -2.13 -9.09
C ASN A 114 -24.48 -2.68 -10.46
#